data_AF-A0A832ANA9-F1
#
_entry.id   AF-A0A832ANA9-F1
#
_cell.length_a   1.000
_cell.length_b   1.000
_cell.length_c   1.000
_cell.angle_alpha   90.00
_cell.angle_beta   90.00
_cell.angle_gamma   90.00
#
_symmetry.space_group_name_H-M   'P 1'
#
loop_
_entity.id
_entity.type
_entity.pdbx_description
1 polymer ?
#
loop_
_entity_poly.entity_id
_entity_poly.type
_entity_poly.pdbx_seq_one_letter_code
_entity_poly.pdbx_strand_id
1 'polypeptide(L)'
;MRYFVFVASAILFISALEMTAVSRAYFIPAGIFGILVLYGLFDLIQPRHSLWRNYPILGRARWLLEFVRPYLRQYLVESDTDGMPYDREQRSLVYRRAKNVVSVEPFGSHLHFDEDRYEWLNHSVAARSPEHKDLRVHVGGEACTQPYEASVFNISAMSFGALGAHAIEALNRGAAAGGFYHDTGEGAISPYHLHGGDLVWEIGTGYFGCRAADGGFDGGKFADNAAREAVKMVEIKLSQG
;
A
#
# COMPACT_ATOMS: atom_id res chain seq x y z
N MET A 1 -11.32 -41.07 5.14
CA MET A 1 -12.47 -40.31 4.60
C MET A 1 -12.28 -39.73 3.19
N ARG A 2 -11.21 -40.07 2.44
CA ARG A 2 -10.92 -39.42 1.13
C ARG A 2 -11.92 -39.75 0.02
N TYR A 3 -12.35 -41.01 -0.07
CA TYR A 3 -13.30 -41.49 -1.08
C TYR A 3 -14.73 -41.67 -0.54
N PHE A 4 -15.00 -41.21 0.68
CA PHE A 4 -16.25 -41.50 1.38
C PHE A 4 -17.48 -41.06 0.57
N VAL A 5 -17.47 -39.82 0.06
CA VAL A 5 -18.60 -39.27 -0.72
C VAL A 5 -18.79 -40.01 -2.04
N PHE A 6 -17.71 -40.40 -2.71
CA PHE A 6 -17.77 -41.16 -3.94
C PHE A 6 -18.34 -42.57 -3.73
N VAL A 7 -17.84 -43.29 -2.71
CA VAL A 7 -18.31 -44.63 -2.36
C VAL A 7 -19.77 -44.58 -1.89
N ALA A 8 -20.15 -43.59 -1.07
CA ALA A 8 -21.53 -43.39 -0.66
C ALA A 8 -22.45 -43.12 -1.86
N SER A 9 -22.02 -42.28 -2.81
CA SER A 9 -22.77 -42.00 -4.04
C SER A 9 -22.93 -43.24 -4.92
N ALA A 10 -21.91 -44.10 -5.00
CA ALA A 10 -21.99 -45.37 -5.73
C ALA A 10 -22.94 -46.37 -5.07
N ILE A 11 -22.91 -46.49 -3.74
CA ILE A 11 -23.84 -47.35 -2.99
C ILE A 11 -25.28 -46.86 -3.18
N LEU A 12 -25.51 -45.54 -3.06
CA LEU A 12 -26.82 -44.93 -3.25
C LEU A 12 -27.32 -45.03 -4.70
N PHE A 13 -26.41 -45.03 -5.68
CA PHE A 13 -26.77 -45.28 -7.07
C PHE A 13 -27.25 -46.71 -7.27
N ILE A 14 -26.51 -47.71 -6.76
CA ILE A 14 -26.86 -49.13 -6.89
C ILE A 14 -28.18 -49.41 -6.17
N SER A 15 -28.35 -48.91 -4.94
CA SER A 15 -29.59 -49.12 -4.18
C SER A 15 -30.79 -48.41 -4.82
N ALA A 16 -30.62 -47.20 -5.36
CA ALA A 16 -31.67 -46.53 -6.12
C ALA A 16 -32.04 -47.30 -7.39
N LEU A 17 -31.07 -47.91 -8.06
CA LEU A 17 -31.29 -48.70 -9.27
C LEU A 17 -32.04 -50.00 -8.97
N GLU A 18 -31.73 -50.69 -7.88
CA GLU A 18 -32.48 -51.86 -7.39
C GLU A 18 -33.93 -51.50 -7.03
N MET A 19 -34.14 -50.34 -6.39
CA MET A 19 -35.49 -49.87 -6.01
C MET A 19 -36.35 -49.45 -7.22
N THR A 20 -35.77 -49.29 -8.42
CA THR A 20 -36.58 -49.06 -9.65
C THR A 20 -37.47 -50.26 -10.00
N ALA A 21 -37.13 -51.47 -9.54
CA ALA A 21 -37.96 -52.66 -9.70
C ALA A 21 -39.24 -52.60 -8.84
N VAL A 22 -39.23 -51.82 -7.76
CA VAL A 22 -40.37 -51.64 -6.84
C VAL A 22 -41.22 -50.44 -7.27
N SER A 23 -40.58 -49.33 -7.65
CA SER A 23 -41.29 -48.14 -8.12
C SER A 23 -40.49 -47.36 -9.14
N ARG A 24 -41.16 -46.91 -10.20
CA ARG A 24 -40.56 -46.05 -11.24
C ARG A 24 -40.11 -44.68 -10.69
N ALA A 25 -40.57 -44.27 -9.51
CA ALA A 25 -40.12 -43.01 -8.90
C ALA A 25 -38.60 -42.99 -8.62
N TYR A 26 -37.97 -44.16 -8.45
CA TYR A 26 -36.54 -44.26 -8.16
C TYR A 26 -35.62 -44.00 -9.35
N PHE A 27 -36.16 -43.82 -10.57
CA PHE A 27 -35.37 -43.38 -11.72
C PHE A 27 -34.73 -42.01 -11.51
N ILE A 28 -35.40 -41.11 -10.77
CA ILE A 28 -34.91 -39.76 -10.49
C ILE A 28 -33.65 -39.80 -9.59
N PRO A 29 -33.68 -40.42 -8.38
CA PRO A 29 -32.49 -40.53 -7.56
C PRO A 29 -31.39 -41.37 -8.22
N ALA A 30 -31.74 -42.43 -8.96
CA ALA A 30 -30.75 -43.20 -9.73
C ALA A 30 -30.03 -42.32 -10.78
N GLY A 31 -30.76 -41.46 -11.50
CA GLY A 31 -30.16 -40.51 -12.42
C GLY A 31 -29.21 -39.52 -11.73
N ILE A 32 -29.62 -38.96 -10.58
CA ILE A 32 -28.82 -38.00 -9.81
C ILE A 32 -27.52 -38.64 -9.30
N PHE A 33 -27.62 -39.80 -8.64
CA PHE A 33 -26.43 -40.47 -8.12
C PHE A 33 -25.55 -41.06 -9.24
N GLY A 34 -26.16 -41.48 -10.36
CA GLY A 34 -25.43 -41.92 -11.55
C GLY A 34 -24.55 -40.81 -12.12
N ILE A 35 -25.08 -39.59 -12.23
CA ILE A 35 -24.31 -38.41 -12.65
C ILE A 35 -23.15 -38.14 -11.68
N LEU A 36 -23.40 -38.21 -10.36
CA LEU A 36 -22.35 -38.01 -9.35
C LEU A 36 -21.24 -39.08 -9.45
N VAL A 37 -21.60 -40.34 -9.71
CA VAL A 37 -20.63 -41.42 -9.92
C VAL A 37 -19.82 -41.18 -11.19
N LEU A 38 -20.44 -40.75 -12.29
CA LEU A 38 -19.73 -40.41 -13.52
C LEU A 38 -18.74 -39.25 -13.31
N TYR A 39 -19.14 -38.20 -12.58
CA TYR A 39 -18.24 -37.10 -12.22
C TYR A 39 -17.11 -37.56 -11.30
N GLY A 40 -17.39 -38.43 -10.34
CA GLY A 40 -16.36 -39.00 -9.47
C GLY A 40 -15.35 -39.87 -10.22
N LEU A 41 -15.80 -40.65 -11.20
CA LEU A 41 -14.94 -41.42 -12.10
C LEU A 41 -14.07 -40.49 -12.96
N PHE A 42 -14.66 -39.43 -13.51
CA PHE A 42 -13.91 -38.41 -14.24
C PHE A 42 -12.83 -37.76 -13.35
N ASP A 43 -13.18 -37.40 -12.11
CA ASP A 43 -12.28 -36.79 -11.13
C ASP A 43 -11.08 -37.69 -10.78
N LEU A 44 -11.29 -39.02 -10.74
CA LEU A 44 -10.26 -40.03 -10.49
C LEU A 44 -9.30 -40.23 -11.67
N ILE A 45 -9.82 -40.21 -12.89
CA ILE A 45 -9.07 -40.53 -14.11
C ILE A 45 -8.28 -39.32 -14.62
N GLN A 46 -8.82 -38.12 -14.48
CA GLN A 46 -8.20 -36.93 -15.05
C GLN A 46 -6.80 -36.65 -14.43
N PRO A 47 -5.78 -36.27 -15.23
CA PRO A 47 -4.42 -36.08 -14.73
C PRO A 47 -4.11 -34.64 -14.26
N ARG A 48 -5.00 -33.67 -14.53
CA ARG A 48 -4.73 -32.23 -14.42
C ARG A 48 -4.94 -31.66 -13.01
N HIS A 49 -5.78 -32.25 -12.19
CA HIS A 49 -6.19 -31.70 -10.88
C HIS A 49 -6.01 -32.74 -9.77
N SER A 50 -4.89 -32.63 -9.05
CA SER A 50 -4.48 -33.55 -7.99
C SER A 50 -5.50 -33.63 -6.84
N LEU A 51 -6.18 -32.51 -6.55
CA LEU A 51 -7.16 -32.43 -5.47
C LEU A 51 -8.43 -33.23 -5.77
N TRP A 52 -8.96 -33.16 -7.01
CA TRP A 52 -10.14 -33.93 -7.42
C TRP A 52 -9.85 -35.43 -7.43
N ARG A 53 -8.64 -35.82 -7.82
CA ARG A 53 -8.21 -37.22 -7.77
C ARG A 53 -8.10 -37.76 -6.35
N ASN A 54 -7.60 -36.94 -5.42
CA ASN A 54 -7.47 -37.33 -4.02
C ASN A 54 -8.79 -37.26 -3.23
N TYR A 55 -9.76 -36.46 -3.68
CA TYR A 55 -11.07 -36.28 -3.06
C TYR A 55 -12.15 -36.12 -4.15
N PRO A 56 -12.57 -37.20 -4.82
CA PRO A 56 -13.55 -37.14 -5.90
C PRO A 56 -14.89 -36.61 -5.41
N ILE A 57 -15.56 -35.77 -6.19
CA ILE A 57 -16.80 -35.05 -5.84
C ILE A 57 -16.59 -34.00 -4.73
N LEU A 58 -16.04 -34.38 -3.57
CA LEU A 58 -15.86 -33.50 -2.41
C LEU A 58 -14.87 -32.36 -2.68
N GLY A 59 -13.81 -32.61 -3.47
CA GLY A 59 -12.81 -31.59 -3.81
C GLY A 59 -13.40 -30.38 -4.56
N ARG A 60 -14.56 -30.53 -5.20
CA ARG A 60 -15.28 -29.45 -5.88
C ARG A 60 -16.02 -28.54 -4.89
N ALA A 61 -16.44 -29.07 -3.73
CA ALA A 61 -17.08 -28.29 -2.68
C ALA A 61 -16.15 -27.23 -2.08
N ARG A 62 -14.82 -27.41 -2.17
CA ARG A 62 -13.85 -26.42 -1.71
C ARG A 62 -14.07 -25.05 -2.35
N TRP A 63 -14.27 -25.00 -3.66
CA TRP A 63 -14.44 -23.75 -4.39
C TRP A 63 -15.78 -23.08 -4.05
N LEU A 64 -16.82 -23.88 -3.83
CA LEU A 64 -18.11 -23.38 -3.34
C LEU A 64 -17.96 -22.77 -1.95
N LEU A 65 -17.27 -23.45 -1.03
CA LEU A 65 -17.00 -22.94 0.31
C LEU A 65 -16.09 -21.71 0.27
N GLU A 66 -15.11 -21.66 -0.62
CA GLU A 66 -14.24 -20.49 -0.81
C GLU A 66 -15.00 -19.29 -1.37
N PHE A 67 -15.98 -19.52 -2.25
CA PHE A 67 -16.90 -18.49 -2.72
C PHE A 67 -17.86 -18.01 -1.63
N VAL A 68 -18.38 -18.92 -0.80
CA VAL A 68 -19.34 -18.61 0.27
C VAL A 68 -18.65 -18.00 1.50
N ARG A 69 -17.36 -18.29 1.72
CA ARG A 69 -16.56 -17.88 2.89
C ARG A 69 -16.60 -16.37 3.18
N PRO A 70 -16.45 -15.44 2.21
CA PRO A 70 -16.49 -14.01 2.49
C PRO A 70 -17.85 -13.55 3.03
N TYR A 71 -18.94 -14.13 2.50
CA TYR A 71 -20.30 -13.80 2.91
C TYR A 71 -20.60 -14.32 4.32
N LEU A 72 -20.19 -15.55 4.65
CA LEU A 72 -20.37 -16.08 6.01
C LEU A 72 -19.52 -15.33 7.04
N ARG A 73 -18.29 -14.95 6.69
CA ARG A 73 -17.39 -14.25 7.61
C ARG A 73 -17.87 -12.83 7.94
N GLN A 74 -18.45 -12.15 6.95
CA GLN A 74 -19.05 -10.81 7.11
C GLN A 74 -20.24 -10.78 8.07
N TYR A 75 -21.02 -11.87 8.15
CA TYR A 75 -22.19 -11.93 9.04
C TYR A 75 -21.93 -12.60 10.38
N LEU A 76 -20.86 -13.40 10.51
CA LEU A 76 -20.66 -14.25 11.69
C LEU A 76 -19.38 -13.98 12.49
N VAL A 77 -18.33 -13.35 11.93
CA VAL A 77 -16.99 -13.40 12.59
C VAL A 77 -16.16 -12.13 12.55
N GLU A 78 -16.29 -11.21 11.59
CA GLU A 78 -15.29 -10.13 11.45
C GLU A 78 -15.88 -8.76 11.09
N SER A 79 -15.53 -7.73 11.89
CA SER A 79 -15.67 -6.33 11.50
C SER A 79 -14.59 -5.99 10.45
N ASP A 80 -14.81 -4.95 9.62
CA ASP A 80 -13.91 -4.61 8.52
C ASP A 80 -12.49 -4.14 8.98
N THR A 81 -12.32 -3.83 10.29
CA THR A 81 -11.12 -3.24 10.90
C THR A 81 -10.27 -4.20 11.75
N ASP A 82 -10.80 -5.37 12.16
CA ASP A 82 -10.14 -6.22 13.18
C ASP A 82 -9.11 -7.23 12.62
N GLY A 83 -8.58 -7.01 11.42
CA GLY A 83 -7.64 -7.94 10.77
C GLY A 83 -6.16 -7.59 10.97
N MET A 84 -5.38 -8.48 11.59
CA MET A 84 -3.91 -8.39 11.64
C MET A 84 -3.25 -9.33 10.60
N PRO A 85 -2.12 -8.96 9.96
CA PRO A 85 -1.41 -7.66 9.99
C PRO A 85 -2.00 -6.61 9.02
N TYR A 86 -2.93 -7.02 8.15
CA TYR A 86 -3.66 -6.13 7.26
C TYR A 86 -5.16 -6.41 7.38
N ASP A 87 -5.93 -5.34 7.57
CA ASP A 87 -7.37 -5.42 7.69
C ASP A 87 -8.04 -5.75 6.33
N ARG A 88 -9.36 -5.81 6.31
CA ARG A 88 -10.09 -6.16 5.07
C ARG A 88 -10.05 -5.01 4.06
N GLU A 89 -10.08 -3.77 4.52
CA GLU A 89 -10.03 -2.58 3.66
C GLU A 89 -8.70 -2.52 2.90
N GLN A 90 -7.58 -2.66 3.60
CA GLN A 90 -6.23 -2.63 3.05
C GLN A 90 -6.05 -3.71 1.97
N ARG A 91 -6.53 -4.94 2.22
CA ARG A 91 -6.46 -6.03 1.23
C ARG A 91 -7.36 -5.77 0.03
N SER A 92 -8.59 -5.28 0.26
CA SER A 92 -9.53 -4.93 -0.80
C SER A 92 -8.97 -3.85 -1.73
N LEU A 93 -8.32 -2.83 -1.15
CA LEU A 93 -7.64 -1.78 -1.89
C LEU A 93 -6.56 -2.35 -2.82
N VAL A 94 -5.68 -3.22 -2.29
CA VAL A 94 -4.62 -3.88 -3.07
C VAL A 94 -5.22 -4.70 -4.21
N TYR A 95 -6.28 -5.47 -3.97
CA TYR A 95 -6.93 -6.27 -5.01
C TYR A 95 -7.62 -5.42 -6.09
N ARG A 96 -8.29 -4.32 -5.73
CA ARG A 96 -8.94 -3.41 -6.70
C ARG A 96 -7.89 -2.75 -7.60
N ARG A 97 -6.78 -2.28 -7.01
CA ARG A 97 -5.65 -1.70 -7.76
C ARG A 97 -5.01 -2.73 -8.70
N ALA A 98 -4.76 -3.96 -8.21
CA ALA A 98 -4.20 -5.03 -9.04
C ALA A 98 -5.11 -5.44 -10.22
N LYS A 99 -6.42 -5.22 -10.09
CA LYS A 99 -7.41 -5.48 -11.14
C LYS A 99 -7.72 -4.27 -12.03
N ASN A 100 -7.01 -3.14 -11.83
CA ASN A 100 -7.24 -1.87 -12.53
C ASN A 100 -8.70 -1.38 -12.45
N VAL A 101 -9.34 -1.59 -11.30
CA VAL A 101 -10.70 -1.12 -11.00
C VAL A 101 -10.59 0.12 -10.10
N VAL A 102 -11.47 1.11 -10.32
CA VAL A 102 -11.53 2.34 -9.52
C VAL A 102 -11.60 1.98 -8.03
N SER A 103 -10.61 2.45 -7.28
CA SER A 103 -10.43 2.15 -5.86
C SER A 103 -10.86 3.31 -4.95
N VAL A 104 -11.66 4.24 -5.47
CA VAL A 104 -12.05 5.46 -4.78
C VAL A 104 -13.41 5.22 -4.12
N GLU A 105 -13.45 5.34 -2.80
CA GLU A 105 -14.65 5.16 -1.98
C GLU A 105 -14.97 6.50 -1.28
N PRO A 106 -16.16 7.10 -1.51
CA PRO A 106 -16.46 8.42 -0.96
C PRO A 106 -16.94 8.36 0.51
N PHE A 107 -16.03 8.84 1.37
CA PHE A 107 -16.10 9.53 2.66
C PHE A 107 -16.92 9.04 3.87
N GLY A 108 -16.15 8.76 4.93
CA GLY A 108 -16.43 8.69 6.36
C GLY A 108 -15.17 8.12 7.02
N SER A 109 -14.60 8.74 8.07
CA SER A 109 -13.49 8.10 8.78
C SER A 109 -14.02 6.98 9.66
N HIS A 110 -13.59 5.75 9.37
CA HIS A 110 -13.80 4.59 10.25
C HIS A 110 -12.81 4.56 11.43
N LEU A 111 -11.86 5.50 11.45
CA LEU A 111 -10.88 5.65 12.51
C LEU A 111 -11.56 6.23 13.76
N HIS A 112 -11.33 5.59 14.90
CA HIS A 112 -11.74 6.11 16.19
C HIS A 112 -10.79 7.23 16.61
N PHE A 113 -11.17 8.48 16.29
CA PHE A 113 -10.39 9.67 16.64
C PHE A 113 -10.29 9.93 18.15
N ASP A 114 -11.09 9.24 18.97
CA ASP A 114 -11.02 9.30 20.43
C ASP A 114 -9.91 8.41 21.02
N GLU A 115 -9.18 7.66 20.20
CA GLU A 115 -8.04 6.86 20.65
C GLU A 115 -6.80 7.73 20.96
N ASP A 116 -6.03 7.34 21.98
CA ASP A 116 -4.83 8.04 22.49
C ASP A 116 -3.77 8.39 21.42
N ARG A 117 -3.83 7.77 20.24
CA ARG A 117 -2.92 8.02 19.11
C ARG A 117 -3.27 9.27 18.30
N TYR A 118 -4.44 9.86 18.51
CA TYR A 118 -4.91 11.03 17.79
C TYR A 118 -4.90 12.24 18.72
N GLU A 119 -4.04 13.21 18.42
CA GLU A 119 -4.02 14.49 19.11
C GLU A 119 -4.82 15.52 18.31
N TRP A 120 -5.68 16.27 18.99
CA TRP A 120 -6.47 17.34 18.39
C TRP A 120 -6.14 18.69 19.03
N LEU A 121 -5.81 19.67 18.19
CA LEU A 121 -5.61 21.05 18.60
C LEU A 121 -6.94 21.82 18.46
N ASN A 122 -7.57 22.13 19.59
CA ASN A 122 -8.77 22.96 19.60
C ASN A 122 -8.45 24.41 19.20
N HIS A 123 -9.31 25.00 18.37
CA HIS A 123 -9.20 26.41 18.01
C HIS A 123 -9.37 27.30 19.26
N SER A 124 -8.43 28.22 19.48
CA SER A 124 -8.53 29.19 20.57
C SER A 124 -9.36 30.39 20.14
N VAL A 125 -10.48 30.63 20.83
CA VAL A 125 -11.31 31.85 20.67
C VAL A 125 -10.63 33.12 21.21
N ALA A 126 -9.51 32.98 21.91
CA ALA A 126 -8.71 34.08 22.47
C ALA A 126 -7.36 34.22 21.74
N ALA A 127 -7.39 34.13 20.41
CA ALA A 127 -6.19 34.28 19.60
C ALA A 127 -5.52 35.64 19.86
N ARG A 128 -4.22 35.62 20.20
CA ARG A 128 -3.39 36.81 20.29
C ARG A 128 -2.58 36.96 19.01
N SER A 129 -2.35 38.21 18.61
CA SER A 129 -1.38 38.47 17.55
C SER A 129 0.02 38.17 18.09
N PRO A 130 0.83 37.36 17.38
CA PRO A 130 2.19 37.09 17.81
C PRO A 130 3.01 38.39 17.78
N GLU A 131 3.82 38.61 18.82
CA GLU A 131 4.72 39.78 18.90
C GLU A 131 5.87 39.67 17.89
N HIS A 132 6.36 38.45 17.65
CA HIS A 132 7.40 38.16 16.67
C HIS A 132 6.81 37.67 15.36
N LYS A 133 7.14 38.37 14.26
CA LYS A 133 6.62 38.08 12.92
C LYS A 133 7.48 37.12 12.11
N ASP A 134 8.74 36.92 12.52
CA ASP A 134 9.69 36.05 11.83
C ASP A 134 10.24 35.03 12.82
N LEU A 135 9.50 33.93 12.98
CA LEU A 135 9.87 32.84 13.88
C LEU A 135 10.92 31.98 13.19
N ARG A 136 12.08 31.83 13.83
CA ARG A 136 13.22 31.08 13.29
C ARG A 136 13.78 30.08 14.30
N VAL A 137 14.42 29.06 13.78
CA VAL A 137 15.10 27.99 14.50
C VAL A 137 16.56 27.98 14.08
N HIS A 138 17.45 28.11 15.06
CA HIS A 138 18.89 28.01 14.83
C HIS A 138 19.25 26.56 14.50
N VAL A 139 19.88 26.35 13.34
CA VAL A 139 20.42 25.06 12.90
C VAL A 139 21.94 25.17 12.80
N GLY A 140 22.62 24.43 13.67
CA GLY A 140 24.09 24.43 13.77
C GLY A 140 24.53 24.20 15.22
N GLY A 141 25.54 23.36 15.41
CA GLY A 141 26.20 23.18 16.71
C GLY A 141 27.51 23.97 16.80
N GLU A 142 28.26 23.81 17.88
CA GLU A 142 29.54 24.51 18.11
C GLU A 142 30.57 24.28 17.00
N ALA A 143 30.53 23.10 16.34
CA ALA A 143 31.42 22.75 15.24
C ALA A 143 30.93 23.21 13.86
N CYS A 144 29.73 23.80 13.76
CA CYS A 144 29.16 24.26 12.50
C CYS A 144 29.79 25.59 12.07
N THR A 145 30.42 25.60 10.91
CA THR A 145 31.05 26.81 10.35
C THR A 145 30.06 27.72 9.62
N GLN A 146 28.87 27.21 9.29
CA GLN A 146 27.82 27.91 8.56
C GLN A 146 26.46 27.64 9.23
N PRO A 147 26.23 28.16 10.45
CA PRO A 147 24.92 28.03 11.08
C PRO A 147 23.84 28.75 10.26
N TYR A 148 22.62 28.26 10.33
CA TYR A 148 21.48 28.78 9.57
C TYR A 148 20.28 29.08 10.47
N GLU A 149 19.65 30.23 10.26
CA GLU A 149 18.42 30.62 10.96
C GLU A 149 17.20 30.24 10.11
N ALA A 150 16.77 28.98 10.22
CA ALA A 150 15.67 28.45 9.43
C ALA A 150 14.35 29.08 9.85
N SER A 151 13.53 29.51 8.90
CA SER A 151 12.15 29.86 9.22
C SER A 151 11.42 28.64 9.78
N VAL A 152 10.37 28.83 10.57
CA VAL A 152 9.43 27.74 10.91
C VAL A 152 8.55 27.33 9.73
N PHE A 153 8.55 28.11 8.64
CA PHE A 153 7.83 27.84 7.41
C PHE A 153 8.81 27.76 6.23
N ASN A 154 8.98 26.57 5.65
CA ASN A 154 9.88 26.34 4.51
C ASN A 154 9.20 25.45 3.46
N ILE A 155 9.87 25.27 2.31
CA ILE A 155 9.38 24.39 1.23
C ILE A 155 10.04 23.02 1.39
N SER A 156 9.21 21.99 1.60
CA SER A 156 9.63 20.59 1.77
C SER A 156 10.15 19.95 0.48
N ALA A 157 10.94 18.88 0.63
CA ALA A 157 11.52 18.08 -0.44
C ALA A 157 10.53 17.75 -1.58
N MET A 158 10.80 18.27 -2.77
CA MET A 158 10.13 17.83 -4.01
C MET A 158 11.11 17.80 -5.18
N SER A 159 11.42 16.60 -5.64
CA SER A 159 12.48 16.36 -6.62
C SER A 159 12.18 17.01 -7.98
N PHE A 160 13.18 17.65 -8.56
CA PHE A 160 13.18 17.95 -9.99
C PHE A 160 13.07 16.65 -10.80
N GLY A 161 12.07 16.58 -11.69
CA GLY A 161 11.65 15.36 -12.37
C GLY A 161 10.25 14.89 -11.95
N ALA A 162 9.91 15.04 -10.66
CA ALA A 162 8.53 14.94 -10.19
C ALA A 162 7.78 16.25 -10.45
N LEU A 163 8.46 17.38 -10.21
CA LEU A 163 8.01 18.71 -10.60
C LEU A 163 8.73 19.21 -11.85
N GLY A 164 8.00 19.98 -12.67
CA GLY A 164 8.55 20.66 -13.84
C GLY A 164 9.41 21.86 -13.48
N ALA A 165 10.24 22.30 -14.44
CA ALA A 165 11.18 23.42 -14.27
C ALA A 165 10.56 24.70 -13.69
N HIS A 166 9.42 25.14 -14.25
CA HIS A 166 8.73 26.35 -13.80
C HIS A 166 8.21 26.26 -12.36
N ALA A 167 7.82 25.06 -11.89
CA ALA A 167 7.37 24.88 -10.52
C ALA A 167 8.54 25.02 -9.54
N ILE A 168 9.67 24.35 -9.82
CA ILE A 168 10.88 24.46 -9.01
C ILE A 168 11.41 25.90 -8.97
N GLU A 169 11.43 26.59 -10.11
CA GLU A 169 11.84 27.99 -10.19
C GLU A 169 10.92 28.90 -9.37
N ALA A 170 9.59 28.72 -9.48
CA ALA A 170 8.63 29.49 -8.71
C ALA A 170 8.79 29.28 -7.20
N LEU A 171 9.02 28.02 -6.78
CA LEU A 171 9.29 27.67 -5.38
C LEU A 171 10.58 28.32 -4.88
N ASN A 172 11.68 28.23 -5.63
CA ASN A 172 12.94 28.85 -5.19
C ASN A 172 12.89 30.39 -5.16
N ARG A 173 12.23 31.03 -6.13
CA ARG A 173 11.98 32.47 -6.08
C ARG A 173 11.08 32.86 -4.91
N GLY A 174 10.10 32.03 -4.56
CA GLY A 174 9.27 32.19 -3.38
C GLY A 174 10.07 32.11 -2.07
N ALA A 175 10.98 31.12 -1.99
CA ALA A 175 11.95 30.99 -0.90
C ALA A 175 12.84 32.23 -0.74
N ALA A 176 13.36 32.75 -1.86
CA ALA A 176 14.15 33.99 -1.87
C ALA A 176 13.35 35.19 -1.34
N ALA A 177 12.11 35.35 -1.80
CA ALA A 177 11.25 36.46 -1.40
C ALA A 177 10.78 36.36 0.05
N GLY A 178 10.61 35.13 0.56
CA GLY A 178 10.13 34.86 1.91
C GLY A 178 11.22 34.70 2.97
N GLY A 179 12.49 34.62 2.58
CA GLY A 179 13.61 34.42 3.50
C GLY A 179 13.54 33.07 4.23
N PHE A 180 13.09 32.03 3.53
CA PHE A 180 13.04 30.65 4.00
C PHE A 180 13.70 29.72 2.99
N TYR A 181 14.03 28.49 3.37
CA TYR A 181 14.72 27.56 2.46
C TYR A 181 13.75 26.82 1.53
N HIS A 182 14.32 26.29 0.44
CA HIS A 182 13.70 25.32 -0.44
C HIS A 182 14.53 24.04 -0.46
N ASP A 183 13.90 22.94 -0.06
CA ASP A 183 14.51 21.62 -0.17
C ASP A 183 14.40 21.05 -1.59
N THR A 184 15.53 20.64 -2.16
CA THR A 184 15.62 20.15 -3.55
C THR A 184 14.93 18.80 -3.77
N GLY A 185 14.67 18.05 -2.70
CA GLY A 185 14.38 16.62 -2.75
C GLY A 185 15.54 15.80 -3.33
N GLU A 186 15.30 14.50 -3.51
CA GLU A 186 16.31 13.54 -3.99
C GLU A 186 16.78 13.76 -5.44
N GLY A 187 16.26 14.75 -6.18
CA GLY A 187 16.52 14.96 -7.61
C GLY A 187 17.83 15.66 -7.97
N ALA A 188 18.73 15.85 -6.99
CA ALA A 188 19.90 16.74 -7.05
C ALA A 188 19.57 18.23 -7.26
N ILE A 189 20.61 19.05 -7.20
CA ILE A 189 20.50 20.51 -7.39
C ILE A 189 20.43 20.83 -8.90
N SER A 190 19.21 20.93 -9.43
CA SER A 190 18.98 21.44 -10.78
C SER A 190 19.28 22.95 -10.92
N PRO A 191 19.53 23.48 -12.14
CA PRO A 191 19.68 24.92 -12.38
C PRO A 191 18.44 25.74 -11.95
N TYR A 192 17.25 25.13 -11.97
CA TYR A 192 16.00 25.77 -11.57
C TYR A 192 15.88 25.98 -10.06
N HIS A 193 16.76 25.38 -9.25
CA HIS A 193 16.87 25.68 -7.82
C HIS A 193 17.75 26.91 -7.55
N LEU A 194 18.42 27.48 -8.56
CA LEU A 194 19.45 28.51 -8.37
C LEU A 194 18.92 29.90 -8.77
N HIS A 195 17.83 30.34 -8.14
CA HIS A 195 17.19 31.64 -8.39
C HIS A 195 17.15 32.55 -7.16
N GLY A 196 18.11 32.36 -6.25
CA GLY A 196 18.37 33.25 -5.10
C GLY A 196 17.80 32.78 -3.77
N GLY A 197 16.98 31.73 -3.75
CA GLY A 197 16.50 31.13 -2.49
C GLY A 197 17.54 30.21 -1.87
N ASP A 198 17.60 30.19 -0.55
CA ASP A 198 18.41 29.25 0.22
C ASP A 198 17.94 27.81 -0.03
N LEU A 199 18.88 26.86 -0.04
CA LEU A 199 18.61 25.45 -0.31
C LEU A 199 18.97 24.55 0.85
N VAL A 200 18.12 23.54 1.02
CA VAL A 200 18.48 22.28 1.67
C VAL A 200 18.71 21.27 0.56
N TRP A 201 19.91 20.72 0.48
CA TRP A 201 20.19 19.66 -0.50
C TRP A 201 19.89 18.30 0.12
N GLU A 202 18.80 17.67 -0.30
CA GLU A 202 18.42 16.33 0.13
C GLU A 202 19.19 15.24 -0.65
N ILE A 203 19.78 14.31 0.09
CA ILE A 203 20.47 13.12 -0.43
C ILE A 203 19.65 11.89 -0.05
N GLY A 204 19.08 11.24 -1.07
CA GLY A 204 18.44 9.94 -0.95
C GLY A 204 19.34 8.78 -1.33
N THR A 205 18.76 7.58 -1.37
CA THR A 205 19.48 6.31 -1.67
C THR A 205 20.11 6.28 -3.06
N GLY A 206 19.62 7.08 -4.00
CA GLY A 206 20.16 7.19 -5.35
C GLY A 206 21.45 8.02 -5.46
N TYR A 207 21.87 8.70 -4.39
CA TYR A 207 23.01 9.62 -4.37
C TYR A 207 23.01 10.66 -5.51
N PHE A 208 21.84 11.07 -6.00
CA PHE A 208 21.79 12.04 -7.09
C PHE A 208 22.48 13.34 -6.68
N GLY A 209 23.39 13.82 -7.53
CA GLY A 209 24.30 14.93 -7.23
C GLY A 209 25.66 14.50 -6.66
N CYS A 210 25.75 13.37 -5.97
CA CYS A 210 27.01 12.82 -5.43
C CYS A 210 27.26 11.35 -5.77
N ARG A 211 26.69 10.86 -6.88
CA ARG A 211 26.84 9.47 -7.32
C ARG A 211 28.13 9.28 -8.12
N ALA A 212 28.93 8.30 -7.74
CA ALA A 212 30.08 7.82 -8.50
C ALA A 212 29.63 7.00 -9.73
N ALA A 213 30.54 6.76 -10.67
CA ALA A 213 30.24 6.02 -11.91
C ALA A 213 29.86 4.54 -11.65
N ASP A 214 30.36 3.96 -10.57
CA ASP A 214 30.02 2.61 -10.09
C ASP A 214 28.69 2.57 -9.31
N GLY A 215 28.07 3.74 -9.10
CA GLY A 215 26.83 3.90 -8.36
C GLY A 215 26.99 4.14 -6.87
N GLY A 216 28.22 4.15 -6.34
CA GLY A 216 28.53 4.47 -4.95
C GLY A 216 28.49 5.98 -4.65
N PHE A 217 28.91 6.34 -3.44
CA PHE A 217 29.04 7.73 -3.01
C PHE A 217 30.38 8.33 -3.48
N ASP A 218 30.31 9.51 -4.08
CA ASP A 218 31.45 10.30 -4.54
C ASP A 218 31.66 11.50 -3.61
N GLY A 219 32.69 11.41 -2.76
CA GLY A 219 33.01 12.46 -1.79
C GLY A 219 33.45 13.79 -2.41
N GLY A 220 34.03 13.76 -3.62
CA GLY A 220 34.42 14.97 -4.34
C GLY A 220 33.19 15.74 -4.82
N LYS A 221 32.28 15.05 -5.51
CA LYS A 221 31.02 15.66 -5.96
C LYS A 221 30.14 16.13 -4.81
N PHE A 222 30.17 15.39 -3.69
CA PHE A 222 29.51 15.83 -2.47
C PHE A 222 30.06 17.17 -1.98
N ALA A 223 31.39 17.27 -1.84
CA ALA A 223 32.03 18.50 -1.38
C ALA A 223 31.72 19.68 -2.32
N ASP A 224 31.78 19.47 -3.64
CA ASP A 224 31.49 20.50 -4.64
C ASP A 224 30.05 21.02 -4.56
N ASN A 225 29.07 20.13 -4.35
CA ASN A 225 27.67 20.53 -4.25
C ASN A 225 27.33 21.12 -2.89
N ALA A 226 27.84 20.56 -1.80
CA ALA A 226 27.62 21.06 -0.45
C ALA A 226 28.27 22.44 -0.23
N ALA A 227 29.36 22.75 -0.92
CA ALA A 227 30.06 24.04 -0.83
C ALA A 227 29.42 25.16 -1.68
N ARG A 228 28.35 24.88 -2.43
CA ARG A 228 27.64 25.93 -3.19
C ARG A 228 27.05 26.96 -2.24
N GLU A 229 27.21 28.24 -2.56
CA GLU A 229 26.70 29.35 -1.73
C GLU A 229 25.20 29.24 -1.42
N ALA A 230 24.41 28.73 -2.35
CA ALA A 230 22.97 28.54 -2.17
C ALA A 230 22.62 27.42 -1.18
N VAL A 231 23.50 26.44 -0.96
CA VAL A 231 23.25 25.31 -0.07
C VAL A 231 23.60 25.71 1.35
N LYS A 232 22.58 25.74 2.22
CA LYS A 232 22.74 26.10 3.64
C LYS A 232 22.79 24.88 4.54
N MET A 233 22.13 23.80 4.13
CA MET A 233 22.07 22.56 4.87
C MET A 233 22.04 21.37 3.91
N VAL A 234 22.43 20.20 4.41
CA VAL A 234 22.31 18.92 3.71
C VAL A 234 21.39 18.03 4.53
N GLU A 235 20.37 17.48 3.87
CA GLU A 235 19.45 16.52 4.48
C GLU A 235 19.79 15.10 4.01
N ILE A 236 19.92 14.16 4.96
CA ILE A 236 20.13 12.74 4.66
C ILE A 236 18.80 12.03 4.88
N LYS A 237 18.18 11.63 3.78
CA LYS A 237 16.87 10.97 3.83
C LYS A 237 17.02 9.48 4.14
N LEU A 238 16.55 9.07 5.32
CA LEU A 238 16.63 7.68 5.78
C LEU A 238 15.44 6.82 5.34
N SER A 239 14.24 7.39 5.24
CA SER A 239 13.03 6.71 4.75
C SER A 239 11.99 7.71 4.26
N GLN A 240 11.17 7.31 3.30
CA GLN A 240 9.98 8.06 2.88
C GLN A 240 8.78 7.59 3.71
N GLY A 241 8.09 8.53 4.37
CA GLY A 241 6.87 8.28 5.15
C GLY A 241 5.63 8.09 4.28
#